data_AF-A0A962YXC1-F1
#
_entry.id   AF-A0A962YXC1-F1
#
_cell.length_a   1.000
_cell.length_b   1.000
_cell.length_c   1.000
_cell.angle_alpha   90.00
_cell.angle_beta   90.00
_cell.angle_gamma   90.00
#
_symmetry.space_group_name_H-M   'P 1'
#
loop_
_entity.id
_entity.type
_entity.pdbx_description
1 polymer ?
#
loop_
_entity_poly.entity_id
_entity_poly.type
_entity_poly.pdbx_seq_one_letter_code
_entity_poly.pdbx_strand_id
1 'polypeptide(L)'
;MRIFSTIFWILIIVLGITFAATNSRSVEIHYYFGKSDVYLPLLLLAELAIGALLGVIAVLPQMIKLKNSLRKTRQKIKQLEKGREE
;
A
#
# COMPACT_ATOMS: atom_id res chain seq x y z
N MET A 1 5.85 -14.21 -18.74
CA MET A 1 5.16 -13.40 -17.70
C MET A 1 5.48 -13.87 -16.28
N ARG A 2 5.12 -15.09 -15.86
CA ARG A 2 5.36 -15.57 -14.47
C ARG A 2 6.85 -15.63 -14.09
N ILE A 3 7.70 -16.18 -14.96
CA ILE A 3 9.14 -16.32 -14.67
C ILE A 3 9.85 -14.96 -14.50
N PHE A 4 9.53 -13.98 -15.35
CA PHE A 4 10.08 -12.62 -15.26
C PHE A 4 9.64 -11.93 -13.97
N SER A 5 8.37 -12.10 -13.58
CA SER A 5 7.86 -11.59 -12.30
C SER A 5 8.57 -12.25 -11.11
N THR A 6 8.78 -13.56 -11.15
CA THR A 6 9.53 -14.29 -10.11
C THR A 6 10.98 -13.80 -10.01
N ILE A 7 11.68 -13.66 -11.14
CA ILE A 7 13.07 -13.15 -11.16
C ILE A 7 13.12 -11.72 -10.59
N PHE A 8 12.17 -10.87 -10.96
CA PHE A 8 12.07 -9.51 -10.44
C PHE A 8 11.89 -9.49 -8.92
N TRP A 9 11.00 -10.33 -8.37
CA TRP A 9 10.81 -10.44 -6.93
C TRP A 9 12.04 -10.99 -6.22
N ILE A 10 12.72 -11.99 -6.79
CA ILE A 10 13.99 -12.50 -6.25
C ILE A 10 15.03 -11.37 -6.20
N LEU A 11 15.15 -10.58 -7.27
CA LEU A 11 16.08 -9.45 -7.31
C LEU A 11 15.77 -8.43 -6.21
N ILE A 12 14.50 -8.08 -6.01
CA ILE A 12 14.08 -7.16 -4.94
C ILE A 12 14.46 -7.72 -3.56
N ILE A 13 14.20 -9.00 -3.31
CA ILE A 13 14.52 -9.64 -2.02
C ILE A 13 16.03 -9.63 -1.78
N VAL A 14 16.83 -10.02 -2.79
CA VAL A 14 18.29 -10.00 -2.69
C VAL A 14 18.79 -8.59 -2.41
N LEU A 15 18.29 -7.58 -3.13
CA LEU A 15 18.65 -6.18 -2.90
C LEU A 15 18.30 -5.73 -1.48
N GLY A 16 17.11 -6.07 -0.98
CA GLY A 16 16.69 -5.75 0.38
C GLY A 16 17.57 -6.39 1.45
N ILE A 17 17.91 -7.67 1.28
CA ILE A 17 18.80 -8.39 2.20
C ILE A 17 20.22 -7.80 2.17
N THR A 18 20.80 -7.62 0.98
CA THR A 18 22.15 -7.05 0.85
C THR A 18 22.19 -5.63 1.39
N PHE A 19 21.17 -4.82 1.12
CA PHE A 19 21.03 -3.48 1.69
C PHE A 19 21.01 -3.55 3.23
N ALA A 20 20.17 -4.41 3.82
CA ALA A 20 20.07 -4.53 5.26
C ALA A 20 21.38 -5.01 5.92
N ALA A 21 22.06 -5.98 5.31
CA ALA A 21 23.32 -6.50 5.81
C ALA A 21 24.45 -5.46 5.76
N THR A 22 24.58 -4.76 4.63
CA THR A 22 25.64 -3.75 4.41
C THR A 22 25.39 -2.46 5.16
N ASN A 23 24.13 -2.13 5.45
CA ASN A 23 23.72 -0.94 6.20
C ASN A 23 23.21 -1.28 7.61
N SER A 24 23.74 -2.32 8.23
CA SER A 24 23.38 -2.76 9.60
C SER A 24 23.86 -1.81 10.70
N ARG A 25 24.21 -0.56 10.37
CA ARG A 25 24.55 0.47 11.37
C ARG A 25 23.29 1.00 12.02
N SER A 26 23.39 1.25 13.32
CA SER A 26 22.37 1.97 14.06
C SER A 26 22.49 3.47 13.81
N VAL A 27 21.35 4.16 13.76
CA VAL A 27 21.23 5.61 13.72
C VAL A 27 20.42 6.08 14.93
N GLU A 28 20.84 7.20 15.52
CA GLU A 28 20.13 7.82 16.64
C GLU A 28 18.98 8.69 16.10
N ILE A 29 17.77 8.42 16.55
CA ILE A 29 16.57 9.19 16.20
C ILE A 29 16.17 10.03 17.41
N HIS A 30 16.07 11.33 17.22
CA HIS A 30 15.57 12.25 18.24
C HIS A 30 14.08 12.49 18.04
N TYR A 31 13.29 12.14 19.05
CA TYR A 31 11.87 12.45 19.15
C TYR A 31 11.67 13.67 20.05
N TYR A 32 10.45 14.22 20.04
CA TYR A 32 10.07 15.33 20.92
C TYR A 32 10.33 15.06 22.41
N PHE A 33 10.26 13.79 22.84
CA PHE A 33 10.43 13.39 24.24
C PHE A 33 11.41 12.22 24.42
N GLY A 34 12.51 12.21 23.68
CA GLY A 34 13.57 11.22 23.88
C GLY A 34 14.40 10.94 22.64
N LYS A 35 15.27 9.94 22.75
CA LYS A 35 16.06 9.45 21.63
C LYS A 35 16.15 7.93 21.68
N SER A 36 16.25 7.30 20.52
CA SER A 36 16.47 5.86 20.43
C SER A 36 17.39 5.52 19.27
N ASP A 37 18.15 4.45 19.45
CA ASP A 37 18.99 3.85 18.42
C ASP A 37 18.20 2.81 17.64
N VAL A 38 18.12 2.99 16.32
CA VAL A 38 17.41 2.09 15.42
C VAL A 38 18.30 1.73 14.24
N TYR A 39 18.29 0.47 13.82
CA TYR A 39 18.97 0.05 12.60
C TYR A 39 18.37 0.75 11.38
N LEU A 40 19.22 1.41 10.59
CA LEU A 40 18.81 2.15 9.39
C LEU A 40 17.87 1.36 8.45
N PRO A 41 18.11 0.06 8.16
CA PRO A 41 17.24 -0.70 7.28
C PRO A 41 15.84 -0.92 7.86
N LEU A 42 15.73 -1.05 9.19
CA LEU A 42 14.46 -1.19 9.87
C LEU A 42 13.68 0.12 9.86
N LEU A 43 14.36 1.24 10.08
CA LEU A 43 13.75 2.57 10.01
C LEU A 43 13.14 2.82 8.62
N LEU A 44 13.92 2.60 7.55
CA LEU A 44 13.45 2.78 6.18
C LEU A 44 12.30 1.83 5.82
N LEU A 45 12.36 0.58 6.29
CA LEU A 45 11.26 -0.37 6.09
C LEU A 45 9.98 0.10 6.78
N ALA A 46 10.08 0.64 8.00
CA ALA A 46 8.96 1.19 8.74
C ALA A 46 8.37 2.42 8.03
N GLU A 47 9.21 3.34 7.54
CA GLU A 47 8.76 4.52 6.76
C GLU A 47 8.02 4.12 5.49
N LEU A 48 8.53 3.13 4.74
CA LEU A 48 7.85 2.59 3.56
C LEU A 48 6.50 1.95 3.92
N ALA A 49 6.45 1.16 5.00
CA ALA A 49 5.23 0.54 5.47
C ALA A 49 4.17 1.57 5.89
N ILE A 50 4.60 2.62 6.60
CA ILE A 50 3.74 3.74 6.98
C ILE A 50 3.24 4.47 5.74
N GLY A 51 4.11 4.79 4.78
CA GLY A 51 3.72 5.43 3.53
C GLY A 51 2.71 4.60 2.73
N ALA A 52 2.92 3.29 2.61
CA ALA A 52 1.98 2.39 1.96
C ALA A 52 0.63 2.34 2.69
N LEU A 53 0.64 2.26 4.02
CA LEU A 53 -0.57 2.28 4.85
C LEU A 53 -1.35 3.59 4.66
N LEU A 54 -0.66 4.73 4.71
CA LEU A 54 -1.26 6.04 4.47
C LEU A 54 -1.85 6.13 3.05
N GLY A 55 -1.15 5.61 2.04
CA GLY A 55 -1.65 5.53 0.67
C GLY A 55 -2.95 4.72 0.55
N VAL A 56 -3.03 3.56 1.21
CA VAL A 56 -4.26 2.77 1.29
C VAL A 56 -5.37 3.58 1.95
N ILE A 57 -5.10 4.17 3.13
CA ILE A 57 -6.08 4.98 3.87
C ILE A 57 -6.59 6.15 3.02
N ALA A 58 -5.72 6.81 2.25
CA ALA A 58 -6.09 7.92 1.38
C ALA A 58 -7.07 7.51 0.26
N VAL A 59 -6.91 6.30 -0.30
CA VAL A 59 -7.74 5.82 -1.43
C VAL A 59 -9.06 5.18 -0.96
N LEU A 60 -9.10 4.62 0.25
CA LEU A 60 -10.27 3.89 0.78
C LEU A 60 -11.60 4.66 0.65
N PRO A 61 -11.73 5.95 1.03
CA PRO A 61 -13.00 6.67 0.93
C PRO A 61 -13.50 6.80 -0.51
N GLN A 62 -12.60 7.05 -1.46
CA GLN A 62 -12.95 7.14 -2.87
C GLN A 62 -13.43 5.79 -3.40
N MET A 63 -12.75 4.71 -3.03
CA MET A 63 -13.13 3.36 -3.42
C MET A 63 -14.52 2.97 -2.88
N ILE A 64 -14.83 3.33 -1.64
CA ILE A 64 -16.17 3.13 -1.04
C ILE A 64 -17.23 3.94 -1.79
N LYS A 65 -16.96 5.23 -2.06
CA LYS A 65 -17.85 6.10 -2.84
C LYS A 65 -18.13 5.52 -4.22
N LEU A 66 -17.10 5.03 -4.91
CA LEU A 66 -17.20 4.43 -6.24
C LEU A 66 -18.05 3.15 -6.23
N LYS A 67 -17.87 2.28 -5.22
CA LYS A 67 -18.69 1.06 -5.08
C LYS A 67 -20.17 1.40 -4.84
N ASN A 68 -20.43 2.43 -4.03
CA ASN A 68 -21.79 2.89 -3.74
C ASN A 68 -22.46 3.53 -4.96
N SER A 69 -21.75 4.38 -5.71
CA SER A 69 -22.29 4.98 -6.94
C SER A 69 -22.54 3.93 -8.03
N LEU A 70 -21.68 2.92 -8.15
CA LEU A 70 -21.87 1.79 -9.05
C LEU A 70 -23.13 1.00 -8.71
N ARG A 71 -23.38 0.71 -7.41
CA ARG A 71 -24.61 0.03 -6.96
C ARG A 71 -25.86 0.85 -7.29
N LYS A 72 -25.85 2.16 -7.00
CA LYS A 72 -26.98 3.06 -7.29
C LYS A 72 -27.28 3.12 -8.79
N THR A 73 -26.25 3.23 -9.62
CA THR A 73 -26.39 3.29 -11.08
C THR A 73 -26.99 2.00 -11.64
N ARG A 74 -26.52 0.83 -11.18
CA ARG A 74 -27.10 -0.47 -11.57
C ARG A 74 -28.57 -0.61 -11.17
N GLN A 75 -28.95 -0.10 -10.00
CA GLN A 75 -30.35 -0.12 -9.55
C GLN A 75 -31.25 0.74 -10.45
N LYS A 76 -30.78 1.93 -10.87
CA LYS A 76 -31.53 2.79 -11.79
C LYS A 76 -31.74 2.14 -13.15
N ILE A 77 -30.72 1.51 -13.72
CA ILE A 77 -30.83 0.77 -15.00
C ILE A 77 -31.92 -0.31 -14.89
N LYS A 78 -31.86 -1.12 -13.82
CA LYS A 78 -32.85 -2.20 -13.60
C LYS A 78 -34.28 -1.68 -13.45
N GLN A 79 -34.47 -0.50 -12.87
CA GLN A 79 -35.81 0.11 -12.74
C GLN A 79 -36.33 0.62 -14.10
N LEU A 80 -35.45 1.25 -14.90
CA LEU A 80 -35.80 1.74 -16.23
C LEU A 80 -36.12 0.60 -17.21
N GLU A 81 -35.40 -0.53 -17.12
CA GLU A 81 -35.69 -1.72 -17.92
C GLU A 81 -37.07 -2.30 -17.59
N LYS A 82 -37.40 -2.43 -16.30
CA LYS A 82 -38.73 -2.92 -15.87
C LYS A 82 -39.89 -2.04 -16.33
N GLY A 83 -39.76 -0.72 -16.19
CA GLY A 83 -40.81 0.21 -16.62
C GLY A 83 -40.95 0.36 -18.15
N ARG A 84 -40.10 -0.31 -18.94
CA ARG A 84 -40.19 -0.35 -20.40
C ARG A 84 -40.84 -1.64 -20.91
N GLU A 85 -40.93 -2.66 -20.05
CA GLU A 85 -41.60 -3.95 -20.32
C GLU A 85 -43.07 -3.96 -19.87
N GLU A 86 -43.47 -3.02 -19.00
CA GLU A 86 -44.87 -2.72 -18.60
C GLU A 86 -45.53 -1.71 -19.55
#